data_AF-A0A0L7RDB3-F1
#
_entry.id   AF-A0A0L7RDB3-F1
#
_cell.length_a   1.000
_cell.length_b   1.000
_cell.length_c   1.000
_cell.angle_alpha   90.00
_cell.angle_beta   90.00
_cell.angle_gamma   90.00
#
_symmetry.space_group_name_H-M   'P 1'
#
loop_
_entity.id
_entity.type
_entity.pdbx_description
1 polymer ?
#
loop_
_entity_poly.entity_id
_entity_poly.type
_entity_poly.pdbx_seq_one_letter_code
_entity_poly.pdbx_strand_id
1 'polypeptide(L)'
;MDEFPKNCHAFHPKDPPYGTLNYDIGALNKYQKIRLNLRRTTERNENELYLKLHPEIKGLISVLLRYVLLHRQPSTDPRETIGEFFDRPRREIVVDLLEYFLHGEEAFESENVLLRI
;
A
#
# COMPACT_ATOMS: atom_id res chain seq x y z
N MET A 1 -20.05 23.33 13.92
CA MET A 1 -20.40 22.80 12.58
C MET A 1 -19.25 23.23 11.70
N ASP A 2 -18.20 22.41 11.66
CA ASP A 2 -16.96 22.79 10.98
C ASP A 2 -17.02 22.22 9.56
N GLU A 3 -17.41 23.06 8.61
CA GLU A 3 -17.31 22.75 7.19
C GLU A 3 -15.83 22.75 6.79
N PHE A 4 -15.30 21.58 6.43
CA PHE A 4 -14.03 21.51 5.71
C PHE A 4 -14.22 22.11 4.32
N PRO A 5 -13.33 23.00 3.85
CA PRO A 5 -13.43 23.52 2.50
C PRO A 5 -13.23 22.39 1.50
N LYS A 6 -14.22 22.19 0.61
CA LYS A 6 -14.09 21.40 -0.62
C LYS A 6 -13.05 22.06 -1.52
N ASN A 7 -11.78 21.78 -1.29
CA ASN A 7 -10.73 22.06 -2.27
C ASN A 7 -10.79 21.01 -3.38
N CYS A 8 -11.74 21.18 -4.31
CA CYS A 8 -11.68 20.54 -5.63
C CYS A 8 -10.73 21.35 -6.51
N HIS A 9 -9.43 21.27 -6.24
CA HIS A 9 -8.40 21.72 -7.19
C HIS A 9 -7.89 20.52 -7.97
N ALA A 10 -7.94 20.57 -9.30
CA ALA A 10 -7.35 19.55 -10.15
C ALA A 10 -5.83 19.52 -9.94
N PHE A 11 -5.23 18.32 -9.87
CA PHE A 11 -3.79 18.14 -9.67
C PHE A 11 -2.98 19.04 -10.61
N HIS A 12 -2.20 19.97 -10.05
CA HIS A 12 -1.26 20.77 -10.80
C HIS A 12 0.16 20.30 -10.47
N PRO A 13 1.06 20.07 -11.43
CA PRO A 13 2.45 19.62 -11.18
C PRO A 13 3.32 20.58 -10.34
N LYS A 14 2.79 21.74 -9.95
CA LYS A 14 3.42 22.73 -9.07
C LYS A 14 2.79 22.77 -7.68
N ASP A 15 1.74 21.98 -7.44
CA ASP A 15 1.15 21.85 -6.11
C ASP A 15 2.18 21.19 -5.19
N PRO A 16 2.42 21.74 -3.99
CA PRO A 16 3.29 21.08 -3.03
C PRO A 16 2.68 19.71 -2.69
N PRO A 17 3.49 18.64 -2.60
CA PRO A 17 2.98 17.36 -2.14
C PRO A 17 2.34 17.54 -0.76
N TYR A 18 1.12 17.01 -0.61
CA TYR A 18 0.34 17.11 0.62
C TYR A 18 1.21 16.73 1.83
N GLY A 19 1.28 17.61 2.84
CA GLY A 19 2.11 17.43 4.03
C GLY A 19 3.50 18.07 3.97
N THR A 20 3.85 18.81 2.91
CA THR A 20 5.09 19.61 2.86
C THR A 20 4.77 21.10 2.85
N LEU A 21 5.28 21.84 3.85
CA LEU A 21 5.23 23.30 3.85
C LEU A 21 6.28 23.81 2.85
N ASN A 22 5.80 24.28 1.70
CA ASN A 22 6.55 24.93 0.63
C ASN A 22 7.50 23.98 -0.13
N TYR A 23 7.12 23.63 -1.36
CA TYR A 23 8.01 22.96 -2.31
C TYR A 23 9.04 23.97 -2.84
N ASP A 24 10.06 24.28 -2.04
CA ASP A 24 11.16 25.13 -2.48
C ASP A 24 12.07 24.32 -3.42
N ILE A 25 11.82 24.46 -4.73
CA ILE A 25 12.61 23.84 -5.80
C ILE A 25 14.10 24.27 -5.70
N GLY A 26 14.38 25.41 -5.08
CA GLY A 26 15.72 25.92 -4.80
C GLY A 26 16.39 25.34 -3.53
N ALA A 27 15.65 24.68 -2.64
CA ALA A 27 16.17 24.18 -1.36
C ALA A 27 17.31 23.16 -1.52
N LEU A 28 17.32 22.43 -2.64
CA LEU A 28 18.38 21.49 -2.96
C LEU A 28 19.16 21.92 -4.19
N ASN A 29 20.49 21.98 -4.04
CA ASN A 29 21.40 22.18 -5.15
C ASN A 29 21.41 20.97 -6.09
N LYS A 30 21.97 21.15 -7.31
CA LYS A 30 21.97 20.12 -8.36
C LYS A 30 22.57 18.78 -7.88
N TYR A 31 23.65 18.84 -7.10
CA TYR A 31 24.33 17.64 -6.60
C TYR A 31 23.49 16.90 -5.54
N GLN A 32 22.87 17.65 -4.62
CA GLN A 32 21.95 17.09 -3.62
C GLN A 32 20.76 16.39 -4.29
N LYS A 33 20.19 16.98 -5.35
CA LYS A 33 19.12 16.35 -6.14
C LYS A 33 19.55 15.03 -6.76
N ILE A 34 20.73 14.99 -7.39
CA ILE A 34 21.27 13.76 -7.99
C ILE A 34 21.46 12.68 -6.92
N ARG A 35 22.07 13.02 -5.79
CA ARG A 35 22.26 12.08 -4.67
C ARG A 35 20.94 11.57 -4.09
N LEU A 36 19.97 12.46 -3.91
CA LEU A 36 18.66 12.10 -3.39
C LEU A 36 17.93 11.14 -4.34
N ASN A 37 17.99 11.42 -5.64
CA ASN A 37 17.39 10.55 -6.66
C ASN A 37 18.07 9.18 -6.69
N LEU A 38 19.41 9.13 -6.65
CA LEU A 38 20.15 7.87 -6.61
C LEU A 38 19.77 7.04 -5.37
N ARG A 39 19.70 7.68 -4.20
CA ARG A 39 19.28 7.03 -2.96
C ARG A 39 17.85 6.50 -3.08
N ARG A 40 16.91 7.31 -3.57
CA ARG A 40 15.51 6.91 -3.76
C ARG A 40 15.39 5.70 -4.70
N THR A 41 16.14 5.68 -5.80
CA THR A 41 16.17 4.54 -6.72
C THR A 41 16.73 3.29 -6.04
N THR A 42 17.80 3.43 -5.25
CA THR A 42 18.39 2.33 -4.49
C THR A 42 17.39 1.74 -3.49
N GLU A 43 16.79 2.59 -2.66
CA GLU A 43 15.78 2.18 -1.67
C GLU A 43 14.56 1.54 -2.33
N ARG A 44 14.11 2.06 -3.48
CA ARG A 44 13.02 1.44 -4.25
C ARG A 44 13.38 0.02 -4.69
N ASN A 45 14.57 -0.17 -5.25
CA ASN A 45 15.02 -1.48 -5.73
C ASN A 45 15.16 -2.48 -4.57
N GLU A 46 15.70 -2.04 -3.44
CA GLU A 46 15.82 -2.85 -2.22
C GLU A 46 14.43 -3.26 -1.68
N ASN A 47 13.48 -2.32 -1.63
CA ASN A 47 12.11 -2.60 -1.20
C ASN A 47 11.40 -3.56 -2.17
N GLU A 48 11.55 -3.39 -3.48
CA GLU A 48 10.98 -4.31 -4.47
C GLU A 48 11.54 -5.73 -4.32
N LEU A 49 12.86 -5.85 -4.10
CA LEU A 49 13.49 -7.15 -3.85
C LEU A 49 12.98 -7.77 -2.56
N TYR A 50 12.89 -7.00 -1.47
CA TYR A 50 12.34 -7.46 -0.21
C TYR A 50 10.91 -7.98 -0.38
N LEU A 51 10.02 -7.21 -1.01
CA LEU A 51 8.63 -7.64 -1.24
C LEU A 51 8.52 -8.89 -2.12
N LYS A 52 9.44 -9.09 -3.07
CA LYS A 52 9.50 -10.31 -3.89
C LYS A 52 9.94 -11.54 -3.10
N LEU A 53 10.87 -11.37 -2.17
CA LEU A 53 11.40 -12.46 -1.34
C LEU A 53 10.47 -12.84 -0.18
N HIS A 54 9.49 -11.99 0.13
CA HIS A 54 8.58 -12.14 1.27
C HIS A 54 7.11 -12.23 0.81
N PRO A 55 6.69 -13.35 0.18
CA PRO A 55 5.31 -13.54 -0.30
C PRO A 55 4.25 -13.48 0.82
N GLU A 56 4.63 -13.73 2.07
CA GLU A 56 3.80 -13.55 3.26
C GLU A 56 3.28 -12.13 3.43
N ILE A 57 4.01 -11.12 2.96
CA ILE A 57 3.58 -9.73 3.00
C ILE A 57 2.41 -9.52 2.04
N LYS A 58 2.50 -10.08 0.83
CA LYS A 58 1.41 -10.04 -0.15
C LYS A 58 0.17 -10.74 0.40
N GLY A 59 0.34 -11.93 0.97
CA GLY A 59 -0.76 -12.67 1.59
C GLY A 59 -1.41 -11.89 2.73
N LEU A 60 -0.62 -11.30 3.62
CA LEU A 60 -1.13 -10.49 4.74
C LEU A 60 -1.95 -9.29 4.24
N ILE A 61 -1.48 -8.60 3.19
CA ILE A 61 -2.22 -7.51 2.56
C ILE A 61 -3.55 -8.03 1.97
N SER A 62 -3.54 -9.16 1.27
CA SER A 62 -4.77 -9.75 0.72
C SER A 62 -5.78 -10.13 1.80
N VAL A 63 -5.31 -10.75 2.89
CA VAL A 63 -6.14 -11.10 4.04
C VAL A 63 -6.73 -9.86 4.71
N LEU A 64 -5.91 -8.82 4.92
CA LEU A 64 -6.36 -7.53 5.47
C LEU A 64 -7.42 -6.89 4.58
N LEU A 65 -7.18 -6.82 3.26
CA LEU A 65 -8.14 -6.24 2.31
C LEU A 65 -9.45 -7.02 2.30
N ARG A 66 -9.40 -8.35 2.34
CA ARG A 66 -10.59 -9.20 2.46
C ARG A 66 -11.36 -8.87 3.75
N TYR A 67 -10.67 -8.76 4.88
CA TYR A 67 -11.31 -8.39 6.14
C TYR A 67 -12.00 -7.03 6.05
N VAL A 68 -11.27 -6.01 5.59
CA VAL A 68 -11.80 -4.64 5.43
C VAL A 68 -12.99 -4.64 4.48
N LEU A 69 -12.91 -5.29 3.32
CA LEU A 69 -14.00 -5.27 2.34
C LEU A 69 -15.26 -6.02 2.82
N LEU A 70 -15.10 -7.10 3.61
CA LEU A 70 -16.23 -7.87 4.15
C LEU A 70 -16.88 -7.19 5.37
N HIS A 71 -16.08 -6.55 6.23
CA HIS A 71 -16.56 -5.96 7.49
C HIS A 71 -16.92 -4.48 7.36
N ARG A 72 -16.52 -3.83 6.27
CA ARG A 72 -16.82 -2.42 6.04
C ARG A 72 -18.30 -2.23 5.74
N GLN A 73 -18.99 -1.61 6.69
CA GLN A 73 -20.21 -0.87 6.39
C GLN A 73 -19.85 0.49 5.77
N PRO A 74 -20.70 1.07 4.91
CA PRO A 74 -20.39 2.32 4.21
C PRO A 74 -20.09 3.53 5.12
N SER A 75 -20.43 3.46 6.41
CA SER A 75 -20.20 4.51 7.41
C SER A 75 -18.96 4.34 8.28
N THR A 76 -18.23 3.23 8.20
CA THR A 76 -17.09 2.94 9.09
C THR A 76 -15.77 3.52 8.55
N ASP A 77 -14.97 4.17 9.40
CA ASP A 77 -13.63 4.66 9.03
C ASP A 77 -12.73 3.45 8.72
N PRO A 78 -12.14 3.36 7.52
CA PRO A 78 -11.22 2.27 7.17
C PRO A 78 -10.08 2.07 8.16
N ARG A 79 -9.61 3.16 8.80
CA ARG A 79 -8.51 3.09 9.77
C ARG A 79 -8.90 2.32 11.03
N GLU A 80 -10.15 2.46 11.46
CA GLU A 80 -10.68 1.74 12.62
C GLU A 80 -10.77 0.24 12.33
N THR A 81 -11.34 -0.12 11.17
CA THR A 81 -11.42 -1.52 10.72
C THR A 81 -10.04 -2.16 10.52
N ILE A 82 -9.06 -1.41 10.04
CA ILE A 82 -7.67 -1.88 9.95
C ILE A 82 -7.07 -2.07 11.36
N GLY A 83 -7.37 -1.17 12.30
CA GLY A 83 -6.96 -1.31 13.71
C GLY A 83 -7.52 -2.59 14.32
N GLU A 84 -8.84 -2.79 14.21
CA GLU A 84 -9.53 -3.99 14.69
C GLU A 84 -8.93 -5.28 14.11
N PHE A 85 -8.55 -5.28 12.83
CA PHE A 85 -7.89 -6.42 12.20
C PHE A 85 -6.61 -6.84 12.93
N PHE A 86 -5.78 -5.86 13.31
CA PHE A 86 -4.49 -6.09 13.97
C PHE A 86 -4.60 -6.28 15.48
N ASP A 87 -5.71 -5.85 16.10
CA ASP A 87 -6.02 -6.15 17.50
C ASP A 87 -6.40 -7.62 17.72
N ARG A 88 -6.74 -8.35 16.64
CA ARG A 88 -6.98 -9.80 16.70
C ARG A 88 -5.73 -10.56 17.17
N PRO A 89 -5.90 -11.69 17.88
CA PRO A 89 -4.78 -12.56 18.22
C PRO A 89 -3.97 -12.96 16.99
N ARG A 90 -2.64 -12.83 17.06
CA ARG A 90 -1.73 -13.15 15.95
C ARG A 90 -1.97 -14.55 15.34
N ARG A 91 -2.34 -15.53 16.17
CA ARG A 91 -2.67 -16.89 15.72
C ARG A 91 -3.81 -16.92 14.70
N GLU A 92 -4.80 -16.06 14.83
CA GLU A 92 -5.96 -16.01 13.91
C GLU A 92 -5.53 -15.41 12.57
N ILE A 93 -4.74 -14.34 12.60
CA ILE A 93 -4.15 -13.74 11.38
C ILE A 93 -3.26 -14.76 10.66
N VAL A 94 -2.48 -15.56 11.39
CA VAL A 94 -1.64 -16.61 10.81
C VAL A 94 -2.49 -17.72 10.18
N VAL A 95 -3.60 -18.11 10.80
CA VAL A 95 -4.54 -19.09 10.21
C VAL A 95 -5.13 -18.56 8.91
N ASP A 96 -5.63 -17.32 8.90
CA ASP A 96 -6.16 -16.67 7.68
C ASP A 96 -5.11 -16.60 6.56
N LEU A 97 -3.84 -16.40 6.93
CA LEU A 97 -2.71 -16.34 5.99
C LEU A 97 -2.35 -17.73 5.43
N LEU A 98 -2.36 -18.77 6.27
CA LEU A 98 -2.17 -20.15 5.82
C LEU A 98 -3.30 -20.59 4.88
N GLU A 99 -4.54 -20.23 5.21
CA GLU A 99 -5.69 -20.47 4.34
C GLU A 99 -5.53 -19.75 2.99
N TYR A 100 -5.07 -18.49 2.99
CA TYR A 100 -4.76 -17.76 1.75
C TYR A 100 -3.73 -18.50 0.89
N PHE A 101 -2.67 -19.04 1.49
CA PHE A 101 -1.67 -19.79 0.74
C PHE A 101 -2.18 -21.11 0.18
N LEU A 102 -2.99 -21.83 0.95
CA LEU A 102 -3.59 -23.11 0.51
C LEU A 102 -4.55 -22.91 -0.68
N HIS A 103 -5.33 -21.83 -0.69
CA HIS A 103 -6.26 -21.53 -1.80
C HIS A 103 -5.62 -20.72 -2.94
N GLY A 104 -4.48 -20.07 -2.69
CA GLY A 104 -3.78 -19.24 -3.68
C GLY A 104 -3.14 -20.04 -4.82
N GLU A 105 -2.79 -21.30 -4.60
CA GLU A 105 -2.19 -22.17 -5.63
C GLU A 105 -3.19 -22.57 -6.73
N GLU A 106 -4.50 -22.63 -6.45
CA GLU A 106 -5.52 -22.96 -7.48
C GLU A 106 -5.80 -21.80 -8.44
N ALA A 107 -5.59 -20.54 -8.01
CA ALA A 107 -5.90 -19.35 -8.81
C ALA A 107 -4.78 -18.95 -9.79
N PHE A 108 -3.51 -19.21 -9.45
CA PHE A 108 -2.35 -18.79 -10.27
C PHE A 108 -2.03 -19.72 -11.45
N GLU A 109 -2.43 -20.98 -11.39
CA GLU A 109 -2.36 -21.90 -12.54
C GLU A 109 -3.36 -21.50 -13.64
N SER A 110 -4.55 -21.02 -13.26
CA SER A 110 -5.61 -20.65 -14.20
C SER A 110 -5.27 -19.43 -15.06
N GLU A 111 -4.51 -18.47 -14.52
CA GLU A 111 -4.07 -17.26 -15.26
C GLU A 111 -2.89 -17.54 -16.22
N ASN A 112 -2.00 -18.48 -15.88
CA ASN A 112 -0.87 -18.85 -16.73
C ASN A 112 -1.27 -19.72 -17.94
N VAL A 113 -2.37 -20.46 -17.83
CA VAL A 113 -2.94 -21.22 -18.97
C VAL A 113 -3.60 -20.28 -19.99
N LEU A 114 -4.22 -19.18 -19.54
CA LEU A 114 -4.89 -18.22 -20.43
C LEU A 114 -3.93 -17.27 -21.18
N LEU A 115 -2.69 -17.11 -20.72
CA LEU A 115 -1.66 -16.30 -21.40
C LEU A 115 -0.77 -17.11 -22.37
N ARG A 116 -1.10 -18.39 -22.62
CA ARG A 116 -0.36 -19.30 -23.52
C ARG A 116 -1.17 -19.76 -24.75
N ILE A 117 -2.32 -19.15 -25.04
CA ILE A 117 -3.12 -19.37 -26.26
C ILE A 117 -3.13 -18.08 -27.06
#